data_AF-A0A957D8U1-F1
#
_entry.id   AF-A0A957D8U1-F1
#
_cell.length_a   1.000
_cell.length_b   1.000
_cell.length_c   1.000
_cell.angle_alpha   90.00
_cell.angle_beta   90.00
_cell.angle_gamma   90.00
#
_symmetry.space_group_name_H-M   'P 1'
#
loop_
_entity.id
_entity.type
_entity.pdbx_description
1 polymer ?
#
loop_
_entity_poly.entity_id
_entity_poly.type
_entity_poly.pdbx_seq_one_letter_code
_entity_poly.pdbx_strand_id
1 'polypeptide(L)'
;MTVPSAYSEATLKTYLHGILSRGGIAATLDWQIEAGSYDEIITDTLLAYGVDDIAEATDVAKLRALARLALWEAVETAVPLEINYTADGATFNREAIFQHVQTMLQRARLDAFAYTDDYQVDVLGVQRDYDPYDAIDFDLLEDA
;
A
#
# COMPACT_ATOMS: atom_id res chain seq x y z
N MET A 1 16.08 -13.27 -7.66
CA MET A 1 16.98 -12.54 -6.73
C MET A 1 16.59 -12.96 -5.33
N THR A 2 17.54 -13.39 -4.50
CA THR A 2 17.29 -13.71 -3.09
C THR A 2 16.70 -12.48 -2.39
N VAL A 3 15.72 -12.68 -1.52
CA VAL A 3 15.17 -11.59 -0.70
C VAL A 3 16.28 -11.16 0.26
N PRO A 4 16.72 -9.90 0.25
CA PRO A 4 17.68 -9.41 1.22
C PRO A 4 17.12 -9.59 2.64
N SER A 5 17.97 -9.95 3.59
CA SER A 5 17.59 -10.02 5.02
C SER A 5 17.44 -8.64 5.65
N ALA A 6 18.00 -7.60 5.01
CA ALA A 6 17.88 -6.21 5.40
C ALA A 6 18.03 -5.32 4.16
N TYR A 7 17.52 -4.10 4.27
CA TYR A 7 17.66 -3.07 3.25
C TYR A 7 18.54 -1.93 3.73
N SER A 8 19.28 -1.35 2.80
CA SER A 8 19.82 0.00 2.91
C SER A 8 18.95 0.91 2.06
N GLU A 9 19.03 2.23 2.25
CA GLU A 9 18.29 3.15 1.39
C GLU A 9 18.58 2.91 -0.09
N ALA A 10 19.86 2.81 -0.46
CA ALA A 10 20.28 2.59 -1.85
C ALA A 10 19.67 1.32 -2.46
N THR A 11 19.66 0.21 -1.70
CA THR A 11 19.05 -1.04 -2.18
C THR A 11 17.53 -0.97 -2.22
N LEU A 12 16.89 -0.19 -1.35
CA LEU A 12 15.45 0.04 -1.40
C LEU A 12 15.07 0.93 -2.59
N LYS A 13 15.78 2.04 -2.82
CA LYS A 13 15.63 2.90 -4.02
C LYS A 13 15.77 2.08 -5.30
N THR A 14 16.79 1.22 -5.38
CA THR A 14 17.01 0.32 -6.52
C THR A 14 15.84 -0.64 -6.74
N TYR A 15 15.30 -1.19 -5.65
CA TYR A 15 14.13 -2.06 -5.72
C TYR A 15 12.89 -1.30 -6.21
N LEU A 16 12.60 -0.11 -5.69
CA LEU A 16 11.46 0.72 -6.09
C LEU A 16 11.59 1.20 -7.56
N HIS A 17 12.78 1.65 -7.94
CA HIS A 17 13.06 2.01 -9.33
C HIS A 17 12.88 0.82 -10.28
N GLY A 18 13.28 -0.38 -9.87
CA GLY A 18 13.06 -1.61 -10.61
C GLY A 18 11.59 -1.96 -10.81
N ILE A 19 10.69 -1.57 -9.89
CA ILE A 19 9.24 -1.74 -10.06
C ILE A 19 8.74 -0.86 -11.20
N LEU A 20 9.07 0.43 -11.16
CA LEU A 20 8.60 1.40 -12.17
C LEU A 20 9.25 1.18 -13.55
N SER A 21 10.51 0.74 -13.59
CA SER A 21 11.26 0.52 -14.82
C SER A 21 10.68 -0.59 -15.70
N ARG A 22 10.08 -1.63 -15.10
CA ARG A 22 9.48 -2.76 -15.85
C ARG A 22 8.31 -2.32 -16.74
N GLY A 23 7.64 -1.23 -16.41
CA GLY A 23 6.54 -0.65 -17.19
C GLY A 23 6.92 0.63 -17.92
N GLY A 24 8.20 1.04 -17.90
CA GLY A 24 8.65 2.31 -18.47
C GLY A 24 8.21 3.56 -17.70
N ILE A 25 7.52 3.43 -16.57
CA ILE A 25 6.97 4.55 -15.79
C ILE A 25 8.08 5.45 -15.26
N ALA A 26 9.18 4.86 -14.78
CA ALA A 26 10.32 5.64 -14.30
C ALA A 26 10.89 6.55 -15.38
N ALA A 27 10.97 6.07 -16.62
CA ALA A 27 11.45 6.88 -17.75
C ALA A 27 10.43 7.95 -18.16
N THR A 28 9.14 7.64 -18.12
CA THR A 28 8.07 8.62 -18.42
C THR A 28 8.05 9.77 -17.43
N LEU A 29 8.36 9.52 -16.16
CA LEU A 29 8.40 10.56 -15.12
C LEU A 29 9.80 11.18 -14.94
N ASP A 30 10.79 10.74 -15.73
CA ASP A 30 12.22 11.06 -15.53
C ASP A 30 12.72 10.84 -14.08
N TRP A 31 12.20 9.80 -13.42
CA TRP A 31 12.61 9.47 -12.05
C TRP A 31 13.90 8.69 -12.05
N GLN A 32 14.89 9.19 -11.30
CA GLN A 32 16.21 8.61 -11.21
C GLN A 32 16.64 8.45 -9.75
N ILE A 33 17.35 7.36 -9.46
CA ILE A 33 17.85 7.08 -8.10
C ILE A 33 18.81 8.18 -7.65
N GLU A 34 19.77 8.54 -8.50
CA GLU A 34 20.81 9.54 -8.19
C GLU A 34 20.27 10.97 -8.11
N ALA A 35 19.10 11.22 -8.70
CA ALA A 35 18.43 12.52 -8.64
C ALA A 35 17.59 12.71 -7.35
N GLY A 36 17.54 11.70 -6.47
CA GLY A 36 16.79 11.77 -5.22
C GLY A 36 15.28 11.62 -5.37
N SER A 37 14.77 11.14 -6.52
CA SER A 37 13.33 11.00 -6.77
C SER A 37 12.60 10.04 -5.80
N TYR A 38 13.34 9.30 -4.98
CA TYR A 38 12.84 8.31 -4.03
C TYR A 38 13.10 8.69 -2.57
N ASP A 39 13.68 9.85 -2.29
CA ASP A 39 14.12 10.22 -0.94
C ASP A 39 12.94 10.48 -0.01
N GLU A 40 11.96 11.27 -0.47
CA GLU A 40 10.69 11.50 0.25
C GLU A 40 9.90 10.19 0.40
N ILE A 41 9.90 9.34 -0.63
CA ILE A 41 9.20 8.04 -0.59
C ILE A 41 9.77 7.15 0.51
N ILE A 42 11.10 7.15 0.70
CA ILE A 42 11.74 6.42 1.79
C ILE A 42 11.37 7.02 3.13
N THR A 43 11.39 8.34 3.25
CA THR A 43 11.02 9.05 4.48
C THR A 43 9.59 8.69 4.91
N ASP A 44 8.62 8.78 3.99
CA ASP A 44 7.23 8.40 4.23
C ASP A 44 7.09 6.92 4.61
N THR A 45 7.90 6.06 3.98
CA THR A 45 7.94 4.62 4.31
C THR A 45 8.40 4.38 5.75
N LEU A 46 9.48 5.04 6.18
CA LEU A 46 10.04 4.87 7.52
C LEU A 46 9.09 5.44 8.59
N LEU A 47 8.46 6.58 8.31
CA LEU A 47 7.40 7.15 9.14
C LEU A 47 6.22 6.19 9.32
N ALA A 48 5.70 5.62 8.21
CA ALA A 48 4.61 4.64 8.26
C ALA A 48 5.04 3.32 8.93
N TYR A 49 6.31 2.95 8.82
CA TYR A 49 6.86 1.77 9.49
C TYR A 49 6.97 1.99 11.00
N GLY A 50 7.27 3.22 11.42
CA GLY A 50 7.45 3.65 12.81
C GLY A 50 8.91 3.60 13.28
N VAL A 51 9.87 3.83 12.39
CA VAL A 51 11.32 3.87 12.69
C VAL A 51 11.97 5.11 12.07
N ASP A 52 13.09 5.55 12.64
CA ASP A 52 13.84 6.70 12.13
C ASP A 52 15.00 6.29 11.20
N ASP A 53 15.50 5.05 11.33
CA ASP A 53 16.57 4.50 10.50
C ASP A 53 16.11 3.21 9.81
N ILE A 54 16.41 3.07 8.52
CA ILE A 54 16.12 1.86 7.74
C ILE A 54 16.80 0.61 8.31
N ALA A 55 17.91 0.76 9.04
CA ALA A 55 18.58 -0.34 9.71
C ALA A 55 17.71 -0.98 10.82
N GLU A 56 16.75 -0.24 11.37
CA GLU A 56 15.80 -0.71 12.39
C GLU A 56 14.59 -1.45 11.79
N ALA A 57 14.39 -1.35 10.47
CA ALA A 57 13.31 -2.03 9.76
C ALA A 57 13.63 -3.52 9.53
N THR A 58 13.50 -4.32 10.59
CA THR A 58 13.83 -5.77 10.56
C THR A 58 12.82 -6.62 9.79
N ASP A 59 11.56 -6.17 9.66
CA ASP A 59 10.54 -6.86 8.86
C ASP A 59 10.60 -6.38 7.40
N VAL A 60 11.32 -7.14 6.60
CA VAL A 60 11.50 -6.86 5.16
C VAL A 60 10.17 -6.95 4.38
N ALA A 61 9.22 -7.78 4.83
CA ALA A 61 7.94 -7.91 4.17
C ALA A 61 7.08 -6.65 4.42
N LYS A 62 7.01 -6.20 5.67
CA LYS A 62 6.38 -4.93 6.06
C LYS A 62 7.02 -3.76 5.33
N LEU A 63 8.35 -3.64 5.38
CA LEU A 63 9.08 -2.53 4.73
C LEU A 63 8.77 -2.45 3.24
N ARG A 64 8.80 -3.58 2.52
CA ARG A 64 8.48 -3.60 1.08
C ARG A 64 7.02 -3.29 0.78
N ALA A 65 6.09 -3.72 1.64
CA ALA A 65 4.67 -3.44 1.45
C ALA A 65 4.38 -1.94 1.58
N LEU A 66 4.87 -1.32 2.66
CA LEU A 66 4.73 0.12 2.91
C LEU A 66 5.48 0.95 1.85
N ALA A 67 6.70 0.54 1.47
CA ALA A 67 7.46 1.26 0.43
C ALA A 67 6.77 1.23 -0.93
N ARG A 68 6.08 0.13 -1.28
CA ARG A 68 5.28 0.07 -2.50
C ARG A 68 4.07 0.98 -2.41
N LEU A 69 3.42 1.07 -1.25
CA LEU A 69 2.29 1.98 -1.06
C LEU A 69 2.72 3.43 -1.28
N ALA A 70 3.73 3.90 -0.53
CA ALA A 70 4.26 5.26 -0.66
C ALA A 70 4.73 5.57 -2.10
N LEU A 71 5.38 4.61 -2.76
CA LEU A 71 5.78 4.73 -4.16
C LEU A 71 4.59 5.02 -5.08
N TRP A 72 3.52 4.23 -4.99
CA TRP A 72 2.39 4.37 -5.90
C TRP A 72 1.53 5.60 -5.59
N GLU A 73 1.51 6.07 -4.35
CA GLU A 73 0.90 7.36 -3.97
C GLU A 73 1.70 8.54 -4.55
N ALA A 74 3.03 8.50 -4.46
CA ALA A 74 3.88 9.48 -5.10
C ALA A 74 3.74 9.46 -6.64
N VAL A 75 3.61 8.28 -7.25
CA VAL A 75 3.36 8.17 -8.69
C VAL A 75 1.97 8.71 -9.07
N GLU A 76 0.93 8.41 -8.31
CA GLU A 76 -0.43 8.93 -8.55
C GLU A 76 -0.45 10.47 -8.53
N THR A 77 0.31 11.09 -7.63
CA THR A 77 0.40 12.56 -7.55
C THR A 77 1.27 13.17 -8.65
N ALA A 78 2.32 12.48 -9.11
CA ALA A 78 3.22 12.97 -10.15
C ALA A 78 2.68 12.80 -11.58
N VAL A 79 1.94 11.72 -11.86
CA VAL A 79 1.41 11.40 -13.19
C VAL A 79 0.53 12.52 -13.81
N PRO A 80 -0.32 13.24 -13.06
CA PRO A 80 -1.07 14.37 -13.61
C PRO A 80 -0.21 15.58 -14.02
N LEU A 81 0.95 15.79 -13.37
CA LEU A 81 1.79 16.99 -13.52
C LEU A 81 2.85 16.88 -14.63
N GLU A 82 3.45 15.70 -14.81
CA GLU A 82 4.53 15.46 -15.78
C GLU A 82 4.03 15.32 -17.23
N ILE A 83 2.72 15.13 -17.44
CA ILE A 83 2.18 14.99 -18.79
C ILE A 83 1.91 16.38 -19.41
N ASN A 84 2.98 17.14 -19.65
CA ASN A 84 2.93 18.34 -20.49
C ASN A 84 3.07 17.93 -21.97
N TYR A 85 2.03 18.21 -22.73
CA TYR A 85 1.87 17.88 -24.15
C TYR A 85 2.87 18.63 -25.04
N THR A 86 3.59 17.91 -25.90
CA THR A 86 4.09 18.51 -27.16
C THR A 86 3.95 17.52 -28.32
N ALA A 87 3.04 17.88 -29.24
CA ALA A 87 2.97 17.54 -30.67
C ALA A 87 2.73 16.08 -31.13
N ASP A 88 2.07 15.97 -32.29
CA ASP A 88 2.01 14.81 -33.21
C ASP A 88 0.91 13.74 -33.08
N GLY A 89 -0.31 14.13 -32.67
CA GLY A 89 -1.53 13.43 -33.11
C GLY A 89 -1.71 11.96 -32.65
N ALA A 90 -0.83 11.45 -31.79
CA ALA A 90 -0.93 10.14 -31.19
C ALA A 90 -1.83 10.21 -29.96
N THR A 91 -3.13 10.01 -30.15
CA THR A 91 -4.10 9.77 -29.07
C THR A 91 -3.84 8.39 -28.46
N PHE A 92 -2.80 8.24 -27.64
CA PHE A 92 -2.52 6.98 -26.97
C PHE A 92 -2.47 7.13 -25.43
N ASN A 93 -3.31 6.32 -24.77
CA ASN A 93 -3.07 5.66 -23.48
C ASN A 93 -2.87 6.49 -22.20
N ARG A 94 -3.24 7.78 -22.13
CA ARG A 94 -3.24 8.54 -20.86
C ARG A 94 -4.13 7.88 -19.79
N GLU A 95 -5.35 7.55 -20.18
CA GLU A 95 -6.32 6.83 -19.35
C GLU A 95 -5.79 5.45 -18.94
N ALA A 96 -5.13 4.73 -19.85
CA ALA A 96 -4.60 3.40 -19.56
C ALA A 96 -3.44 3.44 -18.55
N ILE A 97 -2.56 4.45 -18.62
CA ILE A 97 -1.49 4.66 -17.63
C ILE A 97 -2.11 4.99 -16.27
N PHE A 98 -3.07 5.91 -16.24
CA PHE A 98 -3.73 6.30 -15.00
C PHE A 98 -4.49 5.12 -14.36
N GLN A 99 -5.26 4.36 -15.15
CA GLN A 99 -5.93 3.14 -14.68
C GLN A 99 -4.94 2.08 -14.18
N HIS A 100 -3.78 1.95 -14.84
CA HIS A 100 -2.74 1.06 -14.38
C HIS A 100 -2.17 1.50 -13.03
N VAL A 101 -1.87 2.79 -12.87
CA VAL A 101 -1.39 3.36 -11.60
C VAL A 101 -2.41 3.14 -10.49
N GLN A 102 -3.69 3.43 -10.73
CA GLN A 102 -4.75 3.17 -9.75
C GLN A 102 -4.86 1.69 -9.37
N THR A 103 -4.75 0.78 -10.35
CA THR A 103 -4.77 -0.67 -10.10
C THR A 103 -3.58 -1.09 -9.23
N MET A 104 -2.39 -0.57 -9.53
CA MET A 104 -1.17 -0.88 -8.78
C MET A 104 -1.19 -0.29 -7.37
N LEU A 105 -1.73 0.93 -7.21
CA LEU A 105 -1.96 1.55 -5.92
C LEU A 105 -2.93 0.75 -5.07
N GLN A 106 -4.07 0.32 -5.63
CA GLN A 106 -5.03 -0.52 -4.92
C GLN A 106 -4.41 -1.84 -4.45
N ARG A 107 -3.58 -2.46 -5.30
CA ARG A 107 -2.83 -3.67 -4.92
C ARG A 107 -1.83 -3.39 -3.80
N ALA A 108 -1.10 -2.27 -3.88
CA ALA A 108 -0.15 -1.88 -2.85
C ALA A 108 -0.85 -1.61 -1.50
N ARG A 109 -2.03 -0.99 -1.51
CA ARG A 109 -2.88 -0.82 -0.33
C ARG A 109 -3.26 -2.16 0.29
N LEU A 110 -3.71 -3.12 -0.51
CA LEU A 110 -4.05 -4.46 -0.02
C LEU A 110 -2.84 -5.19 0.58
N ASP A 111 -1.66 -5.07 -0.04
CA ASP A 111 -0.43 -5.64 0.50
C ASP A 111 -0.01 -4.99 1.83
N ALA A 112 -0.17 -3.68 1.94
CA ALA A 112 0.16 -2.89 3.13
C ALA A 112 -0.88 -3.04 4.25
N PHE A 113 -2.12 -3.41 3.91
CA PHE A 113 -3.26 -3.50 4.83
C PHE A 113 -2.97 -4.33 6.08
N ALA A 114 -2.19 -5.41 5.94
CA ALA A 114 -1.82 -6.27 7.07
C ALA A 114 -0.88 -5.61 8.11
N TYR A 115 -0.34 -4.42 7.79
CA TYR A 115 0.70 -3.74 8.56
C TYR A 115 0.33 -2.31 8.98
N THR A 116 -0.85 -1.82 8.60
CA THR A 116 -1.37 -0.50 8.96
C THR A 116 -2.33 -0.61 10.14
N ASP A 117 -2.09 0.17 11.20
CA ASP A 117 -2.91 0.13 12.43
C ASP A 117 -4.31 0.76 12.27
N ASP A 118 -4.56 1.46 11.15
CA ASP A 118 -5.79 2.21 10.89
C ASP A 118 -7.06 1.35 10.76
N TYR A 119 -6.92 0.03 10.56
CA TYR A 119 -8.04 -0.89 10.39
C TYR A 119 -7.98 -2.05 11.41
N GLN A 120 -8.20 -1.73 12.69
CA GLN A 120 -8.56 -2.77 13.67
C GLN A 120 -9.98 -3.28 13.37
N VAL A 121 -10.10 -4.56 12.99
CA VAL A 121 -11.38 -5.28 13.00
C VAL A 121 -11.61 -5.76 14.42
N ASP A 122 -12.32 -4.96 15.21
CA ASP A 122 -12.77 -5.38 16.53
C ASP A 122 -13.94 -6.35 16.40
N VAL A 123 -13.72 -7.60 16.82
CA VAL A 123 -14.80 -8.59 16.97
C VAL A 123 -15.42 -8.38 18.34
N LEU A 124 -16.44 -7.52 18.40
CA LEU A 124 -17.28 -7.39 19.58
C LEU A 124 -18.14 -8.65 19.74
N GLY A 125 -17.80 -9.48 20.72
CA GLY A 125 -18.67 -10.55 21.17
C GLY A 125 -19.94 -9.96 21.78
N VAL A 126 -21.07 -10.09 21.10
CA VAL A 126 -22.38 -9.75 21.68
C VAL A 126 -22.79 -10.91 22.58
N GLN A 127 -22.51 -10.80 23.88
CA GLN A 127 -23.15 -11.65 24.88
C GLN A 127 -24.59 -11.18 25.03
N ARG A 128 -25.55 -12.06 24.73
CA ARG A 128 -26.95 -11.85 25.09
C ARG A 128 -27.18 -12.58 26.40
N ASP A 129 -27.70 -11.89 27.41
CA ASP A 129 -28.09 -12.50 28.69
C ASP A 129 -29.26 -13.51 28.53
N TYR A 130 -29.91 -13.48 27.37
CA TYR A 130 -31.06 -14.32 27.03
C TYR A 130 -30.87 -14.90 25.63
N ASP A 131 -30.86 -16.22 25.52
CA ASP A 131 -30.90 -16.92 24.24
C ASP A 131 -32.34 -16.94 23.72
N PRO A 132 -32.68 -16.25 22.61
CA PRO A 132 -34.03 -16.27 22.07
C PRO A 132 -34.47 -17.64 21.52
N TYR A 133 -33.56 -18.62 21.48
CA TYR A 133 -33.84 -19.99 21.08
C TYR A 133 -33.81 -20.97 22.26
N ASP A 134 -33.63 -20.50 23.49
CA ASP A 134 -33.87 -21.37 24.64
C ASP A 134 -35.33 -21.81 24.60
N ALA A 135 -35.53 -23.13 24.71
CA ALA A 135 -36.87 -23.69 24.71
C ALA A 135 -37.64 -23.10 25.89
N ILE A 136 -38.74 -22.40 25.60
CA ILE A 136 -39.70 -22.04 26.63
C ILE A 136 -40.18 -23.35 27.23
N ASP A 137 -39.84 -23.59 28.48
CA ASP A 137 -40.38 -24.73 29.22
C ASP A 137 -41.87 -24.46 29.43
N PHE A 138 -42.71 -25.15 28.65
CA PHE A 138 -44.16 -24.99 28.68
C PHE A 138 -44.78 -25.61 29.95
N ASP A 139 -44.03 -26.38 30.74
CA ASP A 139 -44.52 -27.01 31.97
C ASP A 139 -44.78 -25.99 33.11
N LEU A 140 -44.40 -24.72 32.94
CA LEU A 140 -44.68 -23.64 33.91
C LEU A 140 -45.90 -22.77 33.55
N LEU A 141 -46.64 -23.09 32.48
CA LEU A 141 -47.82 -22.33 32.06
C LEU A 141 -49.16 -22.91 32.53
N GLU A 142 -49.17 -24.01 33.29
CA GLU A 142 -50.42 -24.61 33.81
C GLU A 142 -50.93 -24.01 35.13
N ASP A 143 -50.19 -23.08 35.76
CA ASP A 143 -50.55 -22.49 37.08
C ASP A 143 -50.73 -20.95 37.07
N ALA A 144 -51.04 -20.32 35.93
CA ALA A 144 -51.37 -18.88 35.83
C ALA A 144 -52.82 -18.61 35.40
#